data_AF-A0A0Q8IEG7-F1
#
_entry.id   AF-A0A0Q8IEG7-F1
#
_cell.length_a   1.000
_cell.length_b   1.000
_cell.length_c   1.000
_cell.angle_alpha   90.00
_cell.angle_beta   90.00
_cell.angle_gamma   90.00
#
_symmetry.space_group_name_H-M   'P 1'
#
loop_
_entity.id
_entity.type
_entity.pdbx_description
1 polymer ?
#
loop_
_entity_poly.entity_id
_entity_poly.type
_entity_poly.pdbx_seq_one_letter_code
_entity_poly.pdbx_strand_id
1 'polypeptide(L)'
;MGRKSWQFASRLHNPGIQPDLRVEHTYNPIHRRHQYDPAGELTRSLDKLRGEIKYEYEANGQLHSRDIGQLLDSDEFRYDAAG
;
A
#
# COMPACT_ATOMS: atom_id res chain seq x y z
N MET A 1 11.59 17.29 8.21
CA MET A 1 11.10 17.11 6.83
C MET A 1 10.37 15.78 6.78
N GLY A 2 9.05 15.78 6.83
CA GLY A 2 8.23 14.57 6.92
C GLY A 2 7.53 14.30 5.60
N ARG A 3 7.54 13.04 5.16
CA ARG A 3 6.81 12.57 3.98
C ARG A 3 5.33 12.93 4.15
N LYS A 4 4.73 13.51 3.10
CA LYS A 4 3.34 14.01 3.11
C LYS A 4 2.40 12.89 3.55
N SER A 5 1.76 13.04 4.71
CA SER A 5 0.73 12.11 5.16
C SER A 5 -0.50 12.26 4.27
N TRP A 6 -0.84 11.19 3.56
CA TRP A 6 -2.10 11.08 2.82
C TRP A 6 -3.25 11.11 3.83
N GLN A 7 -3.97 12.23 3.90
CA GLN A 7 -5.26 12.32 4.58
C GLN A 7 -6.32 11.82 3.58
N PHE A 8 -6.94 10.67 3.87
CA PHE A 8 -7.97 10.05 3.04
C PHE A 8 -9.14 11.01 2.73
N ALA A 9 -9.72 10.89 1.54
CA ALA A 9 -10.99 11.53 1.18
C ALA A 9 -12.16 10.59 1.47
N SER A 10 -12.55 10.47 2.74
CA SER A 10 -13.91 10.02 3.12
C SER A 10 -14.15 10.23 4.61
N ARG A 11 -14.55 11.45 4.99
CA ARG A 11 -15.23 11.70 6.27
C ARG A 11 -16.71 11.32 6.16
N LEU A 12 -17.00 10.07 5.82
CA LEU A 12 -18.32 9.48 6.03
C LEU A 12 -18.16 8.36 7.04
N HIS A 13 -18.30 8.72 8.32
CA HIS A 13 -18.42 7.75 9.40
C HIS A 13 -19.81 7.12 9.25
N ASN A 14 -19.90 5.98 8.56
CA ASN A 14 -21.13 5.20 8.47
C ASN A 14 -21.06 4.08 9.52
N PRO A 15 -21.76 4.20 10.66
CA PRO A 15 -21.62 3.30 11.81
C PRO A 15 -22.12 1.86 11.56
N GLY A 16 -22.65 1.57 10.36
CA GLY A 16 -23.06 0.23 9.95
C GLY A 16 -22.02 -0.55 9.13
N ILE A 17 -20.88 0.05 8.76
CA ILE A 17 -19.87 -0.65 7.95
C ILE A 17 -18.88 -1.35 8.89
N GLN A 18 -19.11 -2.65 9.10
CA GLN A 18 -18.11 -3.51 9.72
C GLN A 18 -16.86 -3.54 8.82
N PRO A 19 -15.68 -3.12 9.30
CA PRO A 19 -14.47 -3.04 8.48
C PRO A 19 -14.01 -4.41 7.95
N ASP A 20 -14.41 -5.49 8.62
CA ASP A 20 -14.12 -6.88 8.26
C ASP A 20 -14.93 -7.36 7.03
N LEU A 21 -16.12 -6.81 6.79
CA LEU A 21 -17.01 -7.18 5.67
C LEU A 21 -16.74 -6.40 4.37
N ARG A 22 -15.70 -5.54 4.33
CA ARG A 22 -15.39 -4.70 3.15
C ARG A 22 -14.72 -5.44 1.99
N VAL A 23 -14.67 -6.77 2.04
CA VAL A 23 -14.20 -7.62 0.93
C VAL A 23 -15.36 -8.03 0.00
N GLU A 24 -16.63 -7.92 0.44
CA GLU A 24 -17.79 -8.46 -0.30
C GLU A 24 -18.78 -7.42 -0.87
N HIS A 25 -18.36 -6.17 -1.10
CA HIS A 25 -19.20 -5.30 -1.93
C HIS A 25 -18.99 -5.66 -3.42
N THR A 26 -19.82 -6.59 -3.90
CA THR A 26 -20.05 -6.96 -5.30
C THR A 26 -20.17 -5.73 -6.22
N TYR A 27 -20.51 -4.56 -5.67
CA TYR A 27 -20.80 -3.33 -6.39
C TYR A 27 -19.70 -2.24 -6.35
N ASN A 28 -18.53 -2.47 -5.76
CA ASN A 28 -17.40 -1.53 -5.91
C ASN A 28 -16.32 -2.12 -6.83
N PRO A 29 -16.24 -1.67 -8.10
CA PRO A 29 -15.27 -2.21 -9.06
C PRO A 29 -13.83 -1.76 -8.76
N ILE A 30 -13.62 -0.70 -7.97
CA ILE A 30 -12.28 -0.17 -7.67
C ILE A 30 -12.12 -0.04 -6.16
N HIS A 31 -11.68 -1.12 -5.53
CA HIS A 31 -11.31 -1.13 -4.12
C HIS A 31 -9.81 -1.33 -3.97
N ARG A 32 -9.15 -0.38 -3.28
CA ARG A 32 -7.71 -0.42 -3.00
C ARG A 32 -7.45 -0.11 -1.52
N ARG A 33 -6.58 -0.91 -0.88
CA ARG A 33 -6.16 -0.76 0.51
C ARG A 33 -4.64 -0.64 0.59
N HIS A 34 -4.17 0.28 1.42
CA HIS A 34 -2.75 0.48 1.72
C HIS A 34 -2.48 0.09 3.17
N GLN A 35 -1.34 -0.55 3.41
CA GLN A 35 -0.85 -0.87 4.75
C GLN A 35 0.51 -0.21 4.95
N TYR A 36 0.73 0.26 6.17
CA TYR A 36 1.92 0.98 6.55
C TYR A 36 2.56 0.31 7.76
N ASP A 37 3.88 0.36 7.85
CA ASP A 37 4.59 0.00 9.07
C ASP A 37 4.48 1.10 10.15
N PRO A 38 5.00 0.90 11.38
CA PRO A 38 4.99 1.93 12.42
C PRO A 38 5.81 3.19 12.09
N ALA A 39 6.77 3.12 11.16
CA ALA A 39 7.51 4.28 10.67
C ALA A 39 6.70 5.09 9.65
N GLY A 40 5.60 4.55 9.15
CA GLY A 40 4.71 5.15 8.15
C GLY A 40 5.08 4.80 6.72
N GLU A 41 5.96 3.83 6.50
CA GLU A 41 6.35 3.37 5.17
C GLU A 41 5.32 2.40 4.60
N LEU A 42 5.05 2.51 3.29
CA LEU A 42 4.01 1.72 2.61
C LEU A 42 4.50 0.29 2.39
N THR A 43 4.07 -0.67 3.19
CA THR A 43 4.55 -2.07 3.07
C THR A 43 3.72 -2.92 2.12
N ARG A 44 2.45 -2.56 1.90
CA ARG A 44 1.53 -3.36 1.07
C ARG A 44 0.45 -2.53 0.41
N SER A 45 0.21 -2.78 -0.88
CA SER A 45 -0.93 -2.28 -1.63
C SER A 45 -1.77 -3.45 -2.14
N LEU A 46 -3.05 -3.48 -1.77
CA LEU A 46 -4.01 -4.47 -2.23
C LEU A 46 -5.03 -3.81 -3.14
N ASP A 47 -5.10 -4.25 -4.38
CA ASP A 47 -6.03 -3.77 -5.40
C ASP A 47 -6.89 -4.92 -5.92
N LYS A 48 -8.20 -4.72 -5.95
CA LYS A 48 -9.16 -5.76 -6.35
C LYS A 48 -8.94 -6.25 -7.80
N LEU A 49 -8.43 -5.40 -8.70
CA LEU A 49 -8.23 -5.73 -10.11
C LEU A 49 -6.79 -6.10 -10.43
N ARG A 50 -5.83 -5.48 -9.74
CA ARG A 50 -4.39 -5.60 -10.02
C ARG A 50 -3.65 -6.56 -9.07
N GLY A 51 -4.32 -7.06 -8.05
CA GLY A 51 -3.74 -7.96 -7.06
C GLY A 51 -2.97 -7.22 -5.97
N GLU A 52 -1.91 -7.86 -5.48
CA GLU A 52 -1.11 -7.38 -4.35
C GLU A 52 0.24 -6.86 -4.82
N ILE A 53 0.70 -5.77 -4.22
CA ILE A 53 2.09 -5.31 -4.30
C ILE A 53 2.66 -5.22 -2.88
N LYS A 54 3.86 -5.76 -2.68
CA LYS A 54 4.63 -5.64 -1.43
C LYS A 54 5.86 -4.78 -1.66
N TYR A 55 6.24 -4.03 -0.64
CA TYR A 55 7.42 -3.17 -0.65
C TYR A 55 8.27 -3.46 0.57
N GLU A 56 9.58 -3.46 0.37
CA GLU A 56 10.56 -3.55 1.44
C GLU A 56 11.47 -2.34 1.40
N TYR A 57 11.87 -1.86 2.57
CA TYR A 57 12.70 -0.69 2.71
C TYR A 57 13.94 -1.02 3.52
N GLU A 58 15.04 -0.36 3.16
CA GLU A 58 16.26 -0.31 3.96
C GLU A 58 16.03 0.49 5.25
N ALA A 59 16.91 0.32 6.24
CA ALA A 59 16.83 1.04 7.52
C ALA A 59 16.90 2.57 7.38
N ASN A 60 17.44 3.09 6.27
CA ASN A 60 17.50 4.51 5.96
C ASN A 60 16.23 5.03 5.23
N GLY A 61 15.23 4.17 5.00
CA GLY A 61 13.97 4.50 4.35
C GLY A 61 14.01 4.50 2.82
N GLN A 62 15.08 4.00 2.21
CA GLN A 62 15.18 3.74 0.77
C GLN A 62 14.40 2.48 0.40
N LEU A 63 13.79 2.45 -0.78
CA LEU A 63 13.06 1.26 -1.26
C LEU A 63 14.07 0.20 -1.66
N HIS A 64 14.04 -0.97 -1.03
CA HIS A 64 14.91 -2.10 -1.37
C HIS A 64 14.30 -2.92 -2.50
N SER A 65 13.05 -3.35 -2.34
CA SER A 65 12.39 -4.26 -3.28
C SER A 65 10.91 -3.92 -3.46
N ARG A 66 10.38 -4.31 -4.62
CA ARG A 66 8.94 -4.31 -4.92
C ARG A 66 8.53 -5.61 -5.58
N ASP A 67 7.61 -6.33 -4.94
CA ASP A 67 7.03 -7.57 -5.45
C ASP A 67 5.59 -7.34 -5.91
N ILE A 68 5.26 -7.71 -7.15
CA ILE A 68 3.92 -7.51 -7.77
C ILE A 68 3.16 -8.86 -7.79
N GLY A 69 3.58 -9.83 -6.97
CA GLY A 69 3.07 -11.19 -6.99
C GLY A 69 3.35 -11.92 -8.31
N GLN A 70 2.61 -13.02 -8.57
CA GLN A 70 2.91 -13.97 -9.66
C GLN A 70 2.80 -13.43 -11.11
N LEU A 71 2.46 -12.16 -11.29
CA LEU A 71 2.29 -11.55 -12.62
C LEU A 71 3.60 -11.00 -13.20
N LEU A 72 4.58 -10.65 -12.37
CA LEU A 72 5.89 -10.13 -12.77
C LEU A 72 6.98 -10.57 -11.78
N ASP A 73 8.23 -10.64 -12.24
CA ASP A 73 9.39 -10.73 -11.36
C ASP A 73 9.46 -9.51 -10.41
N SER A 74 10.08 -9.70 -9.25
CA SER A 74 10.34 -8.62 -8.29
C SER A 74 11.37 -7.63 -8.83
N ASP A 75 11.14 -6.33 -8.59
CA ASP A 75 12.14 -5.29 -8.85
C ASP A 75 13.02 -5.06 -7.62
N GLU A 76 14.34 -4.95 -7.81
CA GLU A 76 15.31 -4.55 -6.78
C GLU A 76 15.88 -3.16 -7.13
N PHE A 77 15.97 -2.29 -6.13
CA PHE A 77 16.44 -0.92 -6.30
C PHE A 77 17.75 -0.71 -5.54
N ARG A 78 18.68 0.02 -6.16
CA ARG A 78 19.93 0.45 -5.53
C ARG A 78 20.14 1.92 -5.79
N TYR A 79 20.68 2.60 -4.79
CA TYR A 79 20.92 4.03 -4.81
C TYR A 79 22.41 4.30 -4.74
N ASP A 80 22.84 5.38 -5.39
CA ASP A 80 24.21 5.87 -5.25
C ASP A 80 24.35 6.72 -3.96
N ALA A 81 25.53 7.31 -3.75
CA ALA A 81 25.81 8.09 -2.56
C ALA A 81 25.00 9.40 -2.46
N ALA A 82 24.39 9.86 -3.55
CA ALA A 82 23.54 11.05 -3.54
C ALA A 82 22.10 10.74 -3.09
N GLY A 83 21.68 9.47 -3.23
CA GLY A 83 20.37 8.97 -2.78
C GLY A 83 19.23 9.23 -3.76
#